data_AF-A0A6M4BMS8-F1
#
_entry.id   AF-A0A6M4BMS8-F1
#
_cell.length_a   1.000
_cell.length_b   1.000
_cell.length_c   1.000
_cell.angle_alpha   90.00
_cell.angle_beta   90.00
_cell.angle_gamma   90.00
#
_symmetry.space_group_name_H-M   'P 1'
#
loop_
_entity.id
_entity.type
_entity.pdbx_description
1 polymer ?
#
loop_
_entity_poly.entity_id
_entity_poly.type
_entity_poly.pdbx_seq_one_letter_code
_entity_poly.pdbx_strand_id
1 'polypeptide(L)'
;AEEANTWKLLHCLYADSITEHPESLDSLVNETTLSQQTLVNALFRSDSELRLLQLLVDWLEATAAYQEEATKTSPPVIGNNIHWGNTLHELLIGNSLFNKDKDKAMVTCMDPDAPRRQKKVIHSDDQKDDSDLCKRIFTEVRCGKFKDAISLCISAGQAWRAAVLQGWILLHYLPREDPNSPLEIIGNPSRDLWKWCALGIAKNVAENIHYRATI
;
A
#
# COMPACT_ATOMS: atom_id res chain seq x y z
N ALA A 1 3.16 -1.27 29.51
CA ALA A 1 2.87 -1.43 28.08
C ALA A 1 3.82 -2.45 27.44
N GLU A 2 5.13 -2.29 27.65
CA GLU A 2 6.15 -3.18 27.05
C GLU A 2 6.03 -4.65 27.48
N GLU A 3 5.88 -4.92 28.79
CA GLU A 3 5.73 -6.28 29.29
C GLU A 3 4.52 -7.01 28.69
N ALA A 4 3.37 -6.32 28.57
CA ALA A 4 2.17 -6.88 27.96
C ALA A 4 2.37 -7.24 26.47
N ASN A 5 3.17 -6.48 25.73
CA ASN A 5 3.48 -6.78 24.34
C ASN A 5 4.41 -8.00 24.24
N THR A 6 5.39 -8.13 25.13
CA THR A 6 6.24 -9.33 25.22
C THR A 6 5.42 -10.58 25.50
N TRP A 7 4.48 -10.51 26.45
CA TRP A 7 3.60 -11.65 26.75
C TRP A 7 2.71 -12.06 25.58
N LYS A 8 2.18 -11.09 24.81
CA LYS A 8 1.43 -11.39 23.58
C LYS A 8 2.28 -12.13 22.56
N LEU A 9 3.53 -11.69 22.36
CA LEU A 9 4.46 -12.35 21.44
C LEU A 9 4.74 -13.79 21.89
N LEU A 10 5.11 -13.99 23.16
CA LEU A 10 5.39 -15.32 23.71
C LEU A 10 4.18 -16.25 23.56
N HIS A 11 2.98 -15.73 23.82
CA HIS A 11 1.74 -16.48 23.64
C HIS A 11 1.54 -16.91 22.18
N CYS A 12 1.68 -16.00 21.22
CA CYS A 12 1.53 -16.31 19.79
C CYS A 12 2.56 -17.35 19.31
N LEU A 13 3.84 -17.20 19.71
CA LEU A 13 4.90 -18.13 19.33
C LEU A 13 4.68 -19.52 19.95
N TYR A 14 4.31 -19.57 21.23
CA TYR A 14 4.03 -20.82 21.92
C TYR A 14 2.82 -21.54 21.32
N ALA A 15 1.74 -20.80 21.02
CA ALA A 15 0.55 -21.35 20.39
C ALA A 15 0.86 -21.98 19.01
N ASP A 16 1.71 -21.34 18.20
CA ASP A 16 2.15 -21.91 16.92
C ASP A 16 2.98 -23.20 17.12
N SER A 17 3.86 -23.23 18.12
CA SER A 17 4.74 -24.37 18.37
C SER A 17 4.03 -25.67 18.78
N ILE A 18 2.85 -25.55 19.41
CA ILE A 18 2.04 -26.70 19.84
C ILE A 18 0.97 -27.09 18.83
N THR A 19 0.75 -26.25 17.81
CA THR A 19 -0.24 -26.52 16.77
C THR A 19 0.33 -27.52 15.78
N GLU A 20 -0.47 -28.51 15.39
CA GLU A 20 -0.07 -29.45 14.33
C GLU A 20 -0.07 -28.74 12.97
N HIS A 21 1.04 -28.86 12.25
CA HIS A 21 1.22 -28.25 10.93
C HIS A 21 1.45 -29.34 9.88
N PRO A 22 1.07 -29.11 8.61
CA PRO A 22 1.31 -30.06 7.54
C PRO A 22 2.82 -30.31 7.35
N GLU A 23 3.20 -31.58 7.19
CA GLU A 23 4.61 -32.00 7.15
C GLU A 23 5.37 -31.51 5.91
N SER A 24 4.69 -31.26 4.79
CA SER A 24 5.33 -30.87 3.54
C SER A 24 4.42 -30.04 2.64
N LEU A 25 5.02 -29.35 1.66
CA LEU A 25 4.28 -28.63 0.62
C LEU A 25 3.49 -29.59 -0.29
N ASP A 26 4.06 -30.77 -0.56
CA ASP A 26 3.47 -31.79 -1.45
C ASP A 26 2.15 -32.34 -0.90
N SER A 27 1.95 -32.32 0.42
CA SER A 27 0.67 -32.74 1.02
C SER A 27 -0.46 -31.71 0.81
N LEU A 28 -0.11 -30.45 0.54
CA LEU A 28 -1.04 -29.33 0.35
C LEU A 28 -1.31 -29.03 -1.13
N VAL A 29 -0.40 -29.43 -2.02
CA VAL A 29 -0.39 -29.05 -3.42
C VAL A 29 -0.64 -30.27 -4.30
N ASN A 30 -1.90 -30.48 -4.67
CA ASN A 30 -2.33 -31.63 -5.49
C ASN A 30 -2.70 -31.25 -6.93
N GLU A 31 -2.92 -29.97 -7.20
CA GLU A 31 -3.40 -29.47 -8.49
C GLU A 31 -2.26 -28.98 -9.38
N THR A 32 -2.36 -29.21 -10.68
CA THR A 32 -1.37 -28.77 -11.69
C THR A 32 -1.50 -27.29 -12.05
N THR A 33 -2.67 -26.68 -11.83
CA THR A 33 -2.95 -25.28 -12.14
C THR A 33 -3.24 -24.50 -10.87
N LEU A 34 -2.19 -24.00 -10.22
CA LEU A 34 -2.30 -23.26 -8.97
C LEU A 34 -2.17 -21.77 -9.20
N SER A 35 -2.95 -21.02 -8.44
CA SER A 35 -2.71 -19.59 -8.31
C SER A 35 -1.48 -19.31 -7.43
N GLN A 36 -0.83 -18.17 -7.64
CA GLN A 36 0.32 -17.75 -6.81
C GLN A 36 -0.07 -17.68 -5.34
N GLN A 37 -1.28 -17.20 -5.03
CA GLN A 37 -1.76 -17.12 -3.65
C GLN A 37 -1.90 -18.50 -3.00
N THR A 38 -2.43 -19.49 -3.71
CA THR A 38 -2.57 -20.86 -3.19
C THR A 38 -1.20 -21.45 -2.85
N LEU A 39 -0.22 -21.30 -3.76
CA LEU A 39 1.13 -21.80 -3.57
C LEU A 39 1.84 -21.13 -2.39
N VAL A 40 1.78 -19.80 -2.31
CA VAL A 40 2.41 -19.04 -1.22
C VAL A 40 1.75 -19.39 0.12
N ASN A 41 0.43 -19.48 0.19
CA ASN A 41 -0.28 -19.89 1.41
C ASN A 41 0.12 -21.31 1.85
N ALA A 42 0.30 -22.23 0.89
CA ALA A 42 0.74 -23.58 1.19
C ALA A 42 2.18 -23.58 1.74
N LEU A 43 3.07 -22.78 1.17
CA LEU A 43 4.44 -22.59 1.65
C LEU A 43 4.47 -22.01 3.07
N PHE A 44 3.69 -20.97 3.35
CA PHE A 44 3.55 -20.44 4.71
C PHE A 44 2.99 -21.48 5.68
N ARG A 45 2.16 -22.44 5.24
CA ARG A 45 1.63 -23.48 6.15
C ARG A 45 2.61 -24.59 6.45
N SER A 46 3.50 -24.93 5.52
CA SER A 46 4.46 -26.03 5.70
C SER A 46 5.75 -25.56 6.36
N ASP A 47 6.30 -24.42 5.94
CA ASP A 47 7.58 -23.91 6.43
C ASP A 47 7.45 -23.22 7.80
N SER A 48 8.08 -23.79 8.83
CA SER A 48 8.03 -23.25 10.19
C SER A 48 8.73 -21.91 10.35
N GLU A 49 9.84 -21.68 9.64
CA GLU A 49 10.59 -20.42 9.73
C GLU A 49 9.75 -19.27 9.17
N LEU A 50 9.11 -19.48 8.02
CA LEU A 50 8.23 -18.48 7.41
C LEU A 50 6.99 -18.16 8.26
N ARG A 51 6.39 -19.16 8.93
CA ARG A 51 5.28 -18.91 9.89
C ARG A 51 5.72 -18.03 11.04
N LEU A 52 6.86 -18.37 11.65
CA LEU A 52 7.37 -17.61 12.80
C LEU A 52 7.71 -16.17 12.40
N LEU A 53 8.28 -15.97 11.21
CA LEU A 53 8.52 -14.64 10.67
C LEU A 53 7.22 -13.86 10.43
N GLN A 54 6.17 -14.50 9.89
CA GLN A 54 4.88 -13.85 9.71
C GLN A 54 4.25 -13.44 11.05
N LEU A 55 4.27 -14.33 12.06
CA LEU A 55 3.78 -14.02 13.40
C LEU A 55 4.52 -12.84 14.03
N LEU A 56 5.83 -12.75 13.81
CA LEU A 56 6.63 -11.62 14.28
C LEU A 56 6.21 -10.32 13.59
N VAL A 57 5.98 -10.35 12.28
CA VAL A 57 5.49 -9.19 11.51
C VAL A 57 4.11 -8.77 12.02
N ASP A 58 3.16 -9.69 12.15
CA ASP A 58 1.81 -9.40 12.65
C ASP A 58 1.85 -8.79 14.06
N TRP A 59 2.72 -9.29 14.94
CA TRP A 59 2.92 -8.73 16.27
C TRP A 59 3.52 -7.32 16.23
N LEU A 60 4.49 -7.06 15.36
CA LEU A 60 5.08 -5.73 15.17
C LEU A 60 4.05 -4.72 14.64
N GLU A 61 3.22 -5.14 13.68
CA GLU A 61 2.14 -4.33 13.12
C GLU A 61 1.08 -4.00 14.18
N ALA A 62 0.64 -4.98 14.96
CA ALA A 62 -0.30 -4.77 16.06
C ALA A 62 0.26 -3.84 17.16
N THR A 63 1.56 -3.96 17.44
CA THR A 63 2.25 -3.07 18.39
C THR A 63 2.33 -1.64 17.86
N ALA A 64 2.65 -1.46 16.57
CA ALA A 64 2.66 -0.16 15.91
C ALA A 64 1.26 0.48 15.90
N ALA A 65 0.21 -0.30 15.61
CA ALA A 65 -1.17 0.16 15.62
C ALA A 65 -1.59 0.69 17.01
N TYR A 66 -1.28 -0.06 18.06
CA TYR A 66 -1.55 0.35 19.43
C TYR A 66 -0.81 1.64 19.81
N GLN A 67 0.46 1.76 19.41
CA GLN A 67 1.25 2.96 19.67
C GLN A 67 0.66 4.18 18.95
N GLU A 68 0.30 4.05 17.67
CA GLU A 68 -0.29 5.16 16.93
C GLU A 68 -1.64 5.58 17.49
N GLU A 69 -2.47 4.65 17.98
CA GLU A 69 -3.73 4.97 18.65
C GLU A 69 -3.53 5.75 19.96
N ALA A 70 -2.46 5.44 20.69
CA ALA A 70 -2.10 6.12 21.93
C ALA A 70 -1.49 7.51 21.68
N THR A 71 -0.64 7.67 20.66
CA THR A 71 0.10 8.92 20.43
C THR A 71 -0.54 9.85 19.41
N LYS A 72 -1.33 9.31 18.46
CA LYS A 72 -1.97 10.03 17.35
C LYS A 72 -1.00 10.98 16.63
N THR A 73 0.14 10.45 16.19
CA THR A 73 1.26 11.26 15.67
C THR A 73 1.10 11.63 14.20
N SER A 74 0.26 10.89 13.49
CA SER A 74 0.02 11.14 12.07
C SER A 74 -0.88 12.36 11.84
N PRO A 75 -0.62 13.14 10.77
CA PRO A 75 -1.39 14.33 10.46
C PRO A 75 -2.83 13.96 10.06
N PRO A 76 -3.81 14.85 10.33
CA PRO A 76 -5.14 14.68 9.79
C PRO A 76 -5.10 14.79 8.26
N VAL A 77 -5.83 13.91 7.57
CA VAL A 77 -5.95 13.91 6.11
C VAL A 77 -7.31 14.49 5.73
N ILE A 78 -7.32 15.46 4.81
CA ILE A 78 -8.54 16.04 4.27
C ILE A 78 -9.00 15.19 3.08
N GLY A 79 -10.10 14.46 3.25
CA GLY A 79 -10.73 13.70 2.17
C GLY A 79 -11.76 14.54 1.43
N ASN A 80 -11.33 15.26 0.38
CA ASN A 80 -12.23 16.01 -0.51
C ASN A 80 -12.48 15.32 -1.86
N ASN A 81 -11.93 14.11 -2.04
CA ASN A 81 -11.99 13.30 -3.27
C ASN A 81 -11.45 14.02 -4.53
N ILE A 82 -10.57 15.02 -4.35
CA ILE A 82 -9.99 15.80 -5.43
C ILE A 82 -8.47 15.82 -5.26
N HIS A 83 -7.76 15.25 -6.23
CA HIS A 83 -6.31 15.34 -6.30
C HIS A 83 -5.86 16.77 -6.65
N TRP A 84 -4.98 17.35 -5.83
CA TRP A 84 -4.38 18.69 -6.01
C TRP A 84 -5.42 19.77 -6.33
N GLY A 85 -6.42 19.92 -5.47
CA GLY A 85 -7.54 20.83 -5.70
C GLY A 85 -7.12 22.29 -5.94
N ASN A 86 -6.08 22.78 -5.25
CA ASN A 86 -5.60 24.14 -5.44
C ASN A 86 -4.90 24.32 -6.79
N THR A 87 -4.06 23.37 -7.18
CA THR A 87 -3.37 23.31 -8.47
C THR A 87 -4.38 23.24 -9.62
N LEU A 88 -5.42 22.41 -9.48
CA LEU A 88 -6.51 22.34 -10.46
C LEU A 88 -7.22 23.69 -10.59
N HIS A 89 -7.54 24.32 -9.47
CA HIS A 89 -8.22 25.61 -9.45
C HIS A 89 -7.36 26.70 -10.12
N GLU A 90 -6.07 26.79 -9.80
CA GLU A 90 -5.14 27.73 -10.42
C GLU A 90 -4.97 27.47 -11.93
N LEU A 91 -4.95 26.21 -12.37
CA LEU A 91 -4.91 25.86 -13.79
C LEU A 91 -6.17 26.30 -14.53
N LEU A 92 -7.35 26.14 -13.92
CA LEU A 92 -8.62 26.56 -14.50
C LEU A 92 -8.72 28.09 -14.58
N ILE A 93 -8.27 28.82 -13.55
CA ILE A 93 -8.28 30.30 -13.54
C ILE A 93 -7.19 30.88 -14.41
N GLY A 94 -5.98 30.31 -14.40
CA GLY A 94 -4.82 30.77 -15.17
C GLY A 94 -5.01 30.68 -16.69
N ASN A 95 -5.91 29.81 -17.14
CA ASN A 95 -6.39 29.77 -18.52
C ASN A 95 -7.34 30.92 -18.89
N SER A 96 -7.74 31.77 -17.94
CA SER A 96 -8.49 33.00 -18.20
C SER A 96 -7.62 34.04 -18.92
N LEU A 97 -8.20 34.75 -19.88
CA LEU A 97 -7.53 35.68 -20.80
C LEU A 97 -6.70 36.79 -20.12
N PHE A 98 -6.89 37.01 -18.82
CA PHE A 98 -6.27 38.09 -18.06
C PHE A 98 -4.96 37.72 -17.31
N ASN A 99 -4.52 36.45 -17.31
CA ASN A 99 -3.40 35.98 -16.49
C ASN A 99 -2.33 35.15 -17.23
N LYS A 100 -2.14 35.36 -18.54
CA LYS A 100 -1.23 34.57 -19.39
C LYS A 100 0.24 34.51 -18.95
N ASP A 101 0.71 35.49 -18.17
CA ASP A 101 2.12 35.58 -17.77
C ASP A 101 2.44 34.95 -16.41
N LYS A 102 1.45 34.47 -15.63
CA LYS A 102 1.67 34.21 -14.21
C LYS A 102 2.33 32.90 -13.80
N ASP A 103 2.23 31.79 -14.53
CA ASP A 103 2.76 30.53 -13.98
C ASP A 103 3.49 29.62 -14.98
N LYS A 104 4.64 30.07 -15.48
CA LYS A 104 5.59 29.15 -16.14
C LYS A 104 6.13 28.08 -15.19
N ALA A 105 6.09 28.32 -13.87
CA ALA A 105 6.65 27.44 -12.85
C ALA A 105 5.70 26.30 -12.43
N MET A 106 4.38 26.45 -12.61
CA MET A 106 3.39 25.44 -12.22
C MET A 106 3.14 24.40 -13.32
N VAL A 107 2.89 23.15 -12.90
CA VAL A 107 2.52 22.06 -13.80
C VAL A 107 1.34 22.41 -14.69
N THR A 108 1.30 21.88 -15.91
CA THR A 108 0.21 22.09 -16.88
C THR A 108 -0.75 20.89 -16.96
N CYS A 109 -0.46 19.82 -16.23
CA CYS A 109 -1.21 18.56 -16.27
C CYS A 109 -1.40 18.03 -14.84
N MET A 110 -2.48 17.29 -14.62
CA MET A 110 -2.90 16.77 -13.31
C MET A 110 -2.49 15.32 -13.05
N ASP A 111 -1.74 14.70 -13.96
CA ASP A 111 -1.19 13.36 -13.75
C ASP A 111 -0.09 13.39 -12.67
N PRO A 112 0.05 12.32 -11.87
CA PRO A 112 0.91 12.32 -10.70
C PRO A 112 2.39 12.48 -11.02
N ASP A 113 2.83 12.15 -12.24
CA ASP A 113 4.22 12.33 -12.68
C ASP A 113 4.47 13.67 -13.40
N ALA A 114 3.47 14.54 -13.54
CA ALA A 114 3.59 15.86 -14.16
C ALA A 114 4.70 16.73 -13.53
N PRO A 115 4.84 16.82 -12.18
CA PRO A 115 5.89 17.63 -11.57
C PRO A 115 7.29 17.18 -12.01
N ARG A 116 7.51 15.85 -12.04
CA ARG A 116 8.77 15.23 -12.45
C ARG A 116 9.01 15.37 -13.95
N ARG A 117 8.01 15.07 -14.78
CA ARG A 117 8.11 15.10 -16.25
C ARG A 117 8.34 16.51 -16.77
N GLN A 118 7.66 17.49 -16.19
CA GLN A 118 7.72 18.89 -16.61
C GLN A 118 8.82 19.69 -15.89
N LYS A 119 9.37 19.15 -14.79
CA LYS A 119 10.28 19.87 -13.87
C LYS A 119 9.64 21.14 -13.33
N LYS A 120 8.39 21.02 -12.91
CA LYS A 120 7.54 22.11 -12.42
C LYS A 120 6.94 21.73 -11.07
N VAL A 121 6.41 22.71 -10.37
CA VAL A 121 5.84 22.53 -9.04
C VAL A 121 4.31 22.52 -9.10
N ILE A 122 3.69 21.91 -8.09
CA ILE A 122 2.26 22.06 -7.81
C ILE A 122 2.06 23.17 -6.78
N HIS A 123 0.82 23.56 -6.51
CA HIS A 123 0.52 24.55 -5.49
C HIS A 123 1.10 24.16 -4.12
N SER A 124 1.60 25.14 -3.35
CA SER A 124 2.32 24.87 -2.10
C SER A 124 1.49 24.14 -1.03
N ASP A 125 0.20 24.46 -0.92
CA ASP A 125 -0.72 23.75 -0.02
C ASP A 125 -0.93 22.30 -0.46
N ASP A 126 -1.02 22.05 -1.77
CA ASP A 126 -1.15 20.68 -2.29
C ASP A 126 0.13 19.87 -2.07
N GLN A 127 1.32 20.50 -2.10
CA GLN A 127 2.58 19.81 -1.74
C GLN A 127 2.57 19.37 -0.27
N LYS A 128 2.08 20.24 0.61
CA LYS A 128 1.98 19.94 2.04
C LYS A 128 0.96 18.82 2.29
N ASP A 129 -0.24 18.94 1.72
CA ASP A 129 -1.31 17.95 1.86
C ASP A 129 -0.86 16.59 1.31
N ASP A 130 -0.15 16.56 0.17
CA ASP A 130 0.38 15.32 -0.38
C ASP A 130 1.45 14.68 0.53
N SER A 131 2.31 15.50 1.14
CA SER A 131 3.31 15.02 2.11
C SER A 131 2.68 14.44 3.37
N ASP A 132 1.66 15.11 3.91
CA ASP A 132 0.92 14.65 5.09
C ASP A 132 0.15 13.37 4.78
N LEU A 133 -0.47 13.29 3.59
CA LEU A 133 -1.10 12.06 3.10
C LEU A 133 -0.09 10.92 2.97
N CYS A 134 1.08 11.14 2.37
CA CYS A 134 2.13 10.12 2.25
C CYS A 134 2.57 9.60 3.63
N LYS A 135 2.74 10.52 4.60
CA LYS A 135 3.08 10.15 5.98
C LYS A 135 1.99 9.31 6.63
N ARG A 136 0.71 9.68 6.48
CA ARG A 136 -0.40 8.91 7.03
C ARG A 136 -0.50 7.52 6.40
N ILE A 137 -0.40 7.42 5.08
CA ILE A 137 -0.40 6.13 4.36
C ILE A 137 0.73 5.23 4.87
N PHE A 138 1.95 5.77 5.00
CA PHE A 138 3.09 5.04 5.55
C PHE A 138 2.81 4.50 6.95
N THR A 139 2.23 5.32 7.82
CA THR A 139 1.82 4.89 9.17
C THR A 139 0.80 3.75 9.11
N GLU A 140 -0.24 3.85 8.29
CA GLU A 140 -1.23 2.76 8.16
C GLU A 140 -0.60 1.46 7.68
N VAL A 141 0.30 1.52 6.69
CA VAL A 141 1.04 0.35 6.21
C VAL A 141 1.92 -0.26 7.30
N ARG A 142 2.61 0.56 8.11
CA ARG A 142 3.40 0.09 9.26
C ARG A 142 2.56 -0.58 10.35
N CYS A 143 1.28 -0.24 10.43
CA CYS A 143 0.30 -0.80 11.36
C CYS A 143 -0.46 -2.02 10.80
N GLY A 144 -0.11 -2.51 9.59
CA GLY A 144 -0.84 -3.60 8.92
C GLY A 144 -2.21 -3.20 8.39
N LYS A 145 -2.58 -1.91 8.43
CA LYS A 145 -3.89 -1.38 8.04
C LYS A 145 -3.95 -1.02 6.55
N PHE A 146 -3.61 -1.99 5.68
CA PHE A 146 -3.52 -1.78 4.22
C PHE A 146 -4.84 -1.30 3.59
N LYS A 147 -5.97 -1.80 4.07
CA LYS A 147 -7.30 -1.38 3.56
C LYS A 147 -7.58 0.09 3.87
N ASP A 148 -7.17 0.55 5.06
CA ASP A 148 -7.33 1.94 5.46
C ASP A 148 -6.40 2.85 4.65
N ALA A 149 -5.16 2.41 4.40
CA ALA A 149 -4.21 3.10 3.52
C ALA A 149 -4.77 3.29 2.09
N ILE A 150 -5.43 2.26 1.53
CA ILE A 150 -6.10 2.31 0.23
C ILE A 150 -7.29 3.28 0.27
N SER A 151 -8.11 3.19 1.32
CA SER A 151 -9.27 4.08 1.52
C SER A 151 -8.84 5.55 1.59
N LEU A 152 -7.75 5.85 2.31
CA LEU A 152 -7.17 7.18 2.38
C LEU A 152 -6.77 7.71 1.00
N CYS A 153 -6.06 6.90 0.21
CA CYS A 153 -5.70 7.25 -1.17
C CYS A 153 -6.94 7.61 -2.01
N ILE A 154 -7.99 6.79 -1.94
CA ILE A 154 -9.24 7.04 -2.69
C ILE A 154 -9.92 8.31 -2.19
N SER A 155 -10.03 8.50 -0.87
CA SER A 155 -10.68 9.67 -0.27
C SER A 155 -9.96 10.99 -0.60
N ALA A 156 -8.65 10.94 -0.89
CA ALA A 156 -7.85 12.07 -1.34
C ALA A 156 -7.87 12.28 -2.86
N GLY A 157 -8.70 11.53 -3.61
CA GLY A 157 -8.76 11.59 -5.08
C GLY A 157 -7.56 10.93 -5.77
N GLN A 158 -6.74 10.17 -5.04
CA GLN A 158 -5.52 9.53 -5.54
C GLN A 158 -5.72 8.02 -5.78
N ALA A 159 -6.74 7.66 -6.56
CA ALA A 159 -7.02 6.27 -6.91
C ALA A 159 -5.84 5.57 -7.60
N TRP A 160 -4.99 6.33 -8.31
CA TRP A 160 -3.74 5.82 -8.89
C TRP A 160 -2.77 5.29 -7.81
N ARG A 161 -2.67 5.97 -6.66
CA ARG A 161 -1.81 5.56 -5.55
C ARG A 161 -2.38 4.34 -4.85
N ALA A 162 -3.70 4.30 -4.69
CA ALA A 162 -4.42 3.10 -4.21
C ALA A 162 -4.15 1.87 -5.10
N ALA A 163 -4.14 2.04 -6.42
CA ALA A 163 -3.84 0.96 -7.36
C ALA A 163 -2.38 0.49 -7.22
N VAL A 164 -1.43 1.43 -7.10
CA VAL A 164 -0.01 1.11 -6.87
C VAL A 164 0.18 0.32 -5.57
N LEU A 165 -0.48 0.71 -4.47
CA LEU A 165 -0.43 0.00 -3.18
C LEU A 165 -1.06 -1.40 -3.21
N GLN A 166 -1.85 -1.74 -4.23
CA GLN A 166 -2.46 -3.06 -4.36
C GLN A 166 -1.66 -4.03 -5.23
N GLY A 167 -0.58 -3.57 -5.87
CA GLY A 167 0.18 -4.41 -6.80
C GLY A 167 0.94 -5.57 -6.14
N TRP A 168 1.04 -5.60 -4.80
CA TRP A 168 1.60 -6.72 -4.05
C TRP A 168 0.67 -7.93 -3.97
N ILE A 169 -0.64 -7.76 -4.20
CA ILE A 169 -1.65 -8.81 -4.05
C ILE A 169 -1.32 -9.94 -5.04
N LEU A 170 -1.18 -11.15 -4.50
CA LEU A 170 -0.85 -12.34 -5.28
C LEU A 170 -1.98 -12.68 -6.25
N LEU A 171 -1.60 -13.16 -7.44
CA LEU A 171 -2.57 -13.70 -8.39
C LEU A 171 -3.34 -14.84 -7.73
N HIS A 172 -4.67 -14.72 -7.74
CA HIS A 172 -5.57 -15.72 -7.18
C HIS A 172 -6.73 -16.03 -8.13
N TYR A 173 -6.95 -17.32 -8.32
CA TYR A 173 -8.08 -17.86 -9.07
C TYR A 173 -9.17 -18.17 -8.06
N LEU A 174 -10.28 -17.45 -8.14
CA LEU A 174 -11.37 -17.67 -7.19
C LEU A 174 -12.05 -19.03 -7.43
N PRO A 175 -12.50 -19.72 -6.37
CA PRO A 175 -13.27 -20.94 -6.52
C PRO A 175 -14.49 -20.72 -7.40
N ARG A 176 -14.76 -21.65 -8.31
CA ARG A 176 -15.95 -21.63 -9.16
C ARG A 176 -17.01 -22.55 -8.60
N GLU A 177 -18.22 -22.04 -8.41
CA GLU A 177 -19.39 -22.84 -8.03
C GLU A 177 -19.92 -23.68 -9.21
N ASP A 178 -19.88 -23.10 -10.43
CA ASP A 178 -20.26 -23.76 -11.68
C ASP A 178 -19.02 -23.91 -12.59
N PRO A 179 -18.67 -25.12 -13.07
CA PRO A 179 -17.58 -25.33 -14.03
C PRO A 179 -17.68 -24.49 -15.31
N ASN A 180 -18.90 -24.11 -15.73
CA ASN A 180 -19.14 -23.31 -16.92
C ASN A 180 -19.05 -21.80 -16.68
N SER A 181 -18.92 -21.34 -15.43
CA SER A 181 -18.78 -19.92 -15.13
C SER A 181 -17.39 -19.40 -15.56
N PRO A 182 -17.29 -18.13 -15.98
CA PRO A 182 -16.00 -17.53 -16.30
C PRO A 182 -15.10 -17.56 -15.07
N LEU A 183 -13.81 -17.83 -15.28
CA LEU A 183 -12.83 -17.80 -14.20
C LEU A 183 -12.67 -16.36 -13.69
N GLU A 184 -13.01 -16.14 -12.43
CA GLU A 184 -12.75 -14.87 -11.77
C GLU A 184 -11.33 -14.85 -11.19
N ILE A 185 -10.62 -13.75 -11.45
CA ILE A 185 -9.21 -13.59 -11.11
C ILE A 185 -9.05 -12.30 -10.31
N ILE A 186 -8.31 -12.38 -9.21
CA ILE A 186 -7.90 -11.21 -8.43
C ILE A 186 -6.37 -11.15 -8.33
N GLY A 187 -5.85 -9.99 -7.94
CA GLY A 187 -4.42 -9.77 -7.75
C GLY A 187 -3.65 -9.50 -9.04
N ASN A 188 -2.33 -9.45 -8.92
CA ASN A 188 -1.44 -9.04 -10.00
C ASN A 188 -0.64 -10.22 -10.57
N PRO A 189 -0.90 -10.66 -11.81
CA PRO A 189 -0.11 -11.72 -12.44
C PRO A 189 1.36 -11.29 -12.67
N SER A 190 1.60 -10.00 -12.91
CA SER A 190 2.91 -9.40 -13.20
C SER A 190 3.52 -8.77 -11.95
N ARG A 191 3.46 -9.47 -10.81
CA ARG A 191 3.95 -8.96 -9.52
C ARG A 191 5.44 -8.62 -9.53
N ASP A 192 6.26 -9.37 -10.26
CA ASP A 192 7.70 -9.09 -10.32
C ASP A 192 8.01 -7.80 -11.09
N LEU A 193 7.24 -7.49 -12.14
CA LEU A 193 7.31 -6.19 -12.81
C LEU A 193 6.88 -5.07 -11.86
N TRP A 194 5.81 -5.28 -11.09
CA TRP A 194 5.38 -4.30 -10.08
C TRP A 194 6.47 -4.07 -9.02
N LYS A 195 7.08 -5.13 -8.47
CA LYS A 195 8.20 -5.01 -7.51
C LYS A 195 9.36 -4.22 -8.11
N TRP A 196 9.69 -4.47 -9.37
CA TRP A 196 10.77 -3.76 -10.05
C TRP A 196 10.46 -2.26 -10.21
N CYS A 197 9.24 -1.91 -10.62
CA CYS A 197 8.77 -0.54 -10.69
C CYS A 197 8.74 0.14 -9.31
N ALA A 198 8.19 -0.54 -8.30
CA ALA A 198 8.13 -0.09 -6.91
C ALA A 198 9.53 0.21 -6.37
N LEU A 199 10.48 -0.70 -6.58
CA LEU A 199 11.88 -0.50 -6.19
C LEU A 199 12.52 0.71 -6.91
N GLY A 200 12.14 0.96 -8.17
CA GLY A 200 12.55 2.15 -8.91
C GLY A 200 12.06 3.44 -8.25
N ILE A 201 10.79 3.47 -7.81
CA ILE A 201 10.20 4.60 -7.07
C ILE A 201 10.88 4.78 -5.71
N ALA A 202 11.03 3.70 -4.93
CA ALA A 202 11.66 3.73 -3.61
C ALA A 202 13.09 4.29 -3.64
N LYS A 203 13.83 4.03 -4.73
CA LYS A 203 15.20 4.54 -4.94
C LYS A 203 15.27 5.97 -5.46
N ASN A 204 14.18 6.53 -5.97
CA ASN A 204 14.18 7.88 -6.53
C ASN A 204 14.11 8.95 -5.43
N VAL A 205 15.23 9.59 -5.12
CA VAL A 205 15.33 10.64 -4.06
C VAL A 205 14.49 11.89 -4.32
N ALA A 206 14.00 12.12 -5.54
CA ALA A 206 13.10 13.23 -5.84
C ALA A 206 11.66 12.99 -5.35
N GLU A 207 11.29 11.74 -5.07
CA GLU A 207 9.97 11.38 -4.56
C GLU A 207 9.86 11.63 -3.05
N ASN A 208 8.63 11.77 -2.57
CA ASN A 208 8.35 11.97 -1.15
C ASN A 208 8.96 10.82 -0.31
N ILE A 209 9.65 11.17 0.79
CA ILE A 209 10.34 10.18 1.64
C ILE A 209 9.41 9.10 2.20
N HIS A 210 8.18 9.46 2.59
CA HIS A 210 7.21 8.51 3.12
C HIS A 210 6.61 7.65 2.01
N TYR A 211 6.41 8.22 0.82
CA TYR A 211 5.97 7.43 -0.32
C TYR A 211 7.02 6.37 -0.70
N ARG A 212 8.29 6.78 -0.78
CA ARG A 212 9.43 5.88 -1.04
C ARG A 212 9.60 4.79 0.03
N ALA A 213 9.27 5.09 1.28
CA ALA A 213 9.36 4.13 2.38
C ALA A 213 8.17 3.16 2.44
N THR A 214 7.07 3.50 1.76
CA THR A 214 5.84 2.69 1.74
C THR A 214 5.85 1.66 0.63
N ILE A 215 6.37 2.04 -0.55
CA ILE A 215 6.32 1.24 -1.79
C ILE A 215 7.56 0.36 -1.97
#